data_AF-A0AAJ1BST5-F1
#
_entry.id   AF-A0AAJ1BST5-F1
#
_cell.length_a   1.000
_cell.length_b   1.000
_cell.length_c   1.000
_cell.angle_alpha   90.00
_cell.angle_beta   90.00
_cell.angle_gamma   90.00
#
_symmetry.space_group_name_H-M   'P 1'
#
loop_
_entity.id
_entity.type
_entity.pdbx_description
1 polymer ?
#
loop_
_entity_poly.entity_id
_entity_poly.type
_entity_poly.pdbx_seq_one_letter_code
_entity_poly.pdbx_strand_id
1 'polypeptide(L)'
;MAKGAAARAAARKQRDKWKSKRWYTIRAPRHPWAFKVIGETIAEDEAMLIGRNYEILQNELDGDFSKMHVKVQFRITSVVGGDALTEYIGHEMLKD
;
A
#
# COMPACT_ATOMS: atom_id res chain seq x y z
N MET A 1 -10.20 -32.15 -26.46
CA MET A 1 -8.96 -32.08 -25.64
C MET A 1 -8.38 -30.66 -25.48
N ALA A 2 -9.18 -29.58 -25.66
CA ALA A 2 -8.67 -28.20 -25.69
C ALA A 2 -8.47 -27.51 -24.32
N LYS A 3 -9.03 -28.05 -23.22
CA LYS A 3 -8.96 -27.41 -21.88
C LYS A 3 -7.54 -27.36 -21.28
N GLY A 4 -6.67 -28.31 -21.62
CA GLY A 4 -5.33 -28.41 -21.02
C GLY A 4 -4.30 -27.43 -21.56
N ALA A 5 -4.42 -26.98 -22.81
CA ALA A 5 -3.51 -26.00 -23.41
C ALA A 5 -3.82 -24.57 -22.93
N ALA A 6 -5.11 -24.21 -22.87
CA ALA A 6 -5.57 -22.93 -22.33
C ALA A 6 -5.20 -22.77 -20.84
N ALA A 7 -5.37 -23.82 -20.03
CA ALA A 7 -4.99 -23.81 -18.62
C ALA A 7 -3.47 -23.59 -18.41
N ARG A 8 -2.63 -24.25 -19.23
CA ARG A 8 -1.17 -24.06 -19.18
C ARG A 8 -0.73 -22.66 -19.62
N ALA A 9 -1.38 -22.08 -20.63
CA ALA A 9 -1.10 -20.71 -21.07
C ALA A 9 -1.51 -19.67 -20.00
N ALA A 10 -2.65 -19.87 -19.34
CA ALA A 10 -3.09 -19.03 -18.23
C ALA A 10 -2.11 -19.09 -17.03
N ALA A 11 -1.66 -20.29 -16.66
CA ALA A 11 -0.69 -20.47 -15.57
C ALA A 11 0.67 -19.80 -15.88
N ARG A 12 1.14 -19.83 -17.13
CA ARG A 12 2.35 -19.10 -17.56
C ARG A 12 2.17 -17.59 -17.43
N LYS A 13 1.06 -17.04 -17.95
CA LYS A 13 0.75 -15.60 -17.82
C LYS A 13 0.66 -15.15 -16.36
N GLN A 14 0.10 -15.98 -15.47
CA GLN A 14 0.05 -15.69 -14.04
C GLN A 14 1.46 -15.70 -13.40
N ARG A 15 2.31 -16.66 -13.78
CA ARG A 15 3.70 -16.71 -13.29
C ARG A 15 4.50 -15.49 -13.74
N ASP A 16 4.32 -15.06 -14.97
CA ASP A 16 5.01 -13.88 -15.52
C ASP A 16 4.52 -12.60 -14.83
N LYS A 17 3.21 -12.49 -14.54
CA LYS A 17 2.64 -11.41 -13.72
C LYS A 17 3.16 -11.36 -12.28
N TRP A 18 3.49 -12.51 -11.69
CA TRP A 18 4.07 -12.50 -10.35
C TRP A 18 5.52 -12.02 -10.37
N LYS A 19 6.28 -12.35 -11.42
CA LYS A 19 7.66 -11.91 -11.61
C LYS A 19 7.79 -10.42 -11.94
N SER A 20 6.78 -9.81 -12.53
CA SER A 20 6.79 -8.38 -12.87
C SER A 20 6.53 -7.48 -11.66
N LYS A 21 5.94 -8.01 -10.58
CA LYS A 21 5.64 -7.25 -9.37
C LYS A 21 6.89 -6.78 -8.64
N ARG A 22 6.83 -5.54 -8.15
CA ARG A 22 7.87 -4.88 -7.36
C ARG A 22 7.31 -4.43 -6.02
N TRP A 23 8.17 -4.40 -5.02
CA TRP A 23 7.87 -3.83 -3.71
C TRP A 23 8.07 -2.32 -3.76
N TYR A 24 7.16 -1.60 -3.13
CA TYR A 24 7.15 -0.15 -2.99
C TYR A 24 7.01 0.20 -1.53
N THR A 25 7.78 1.19 -1.08
CA THR A 25 7.75 1.66 0.30
C THR A 25 6.69 2.75 0.43
N ILE A 26 5.75 2.60 1.35
CA ILE A 26 4.72 3.60 1.62
C ILE A 26 5.27 4.59 2.64
N ARG A 27 5.23 5.87 2.28
CA ARG A 27 5.66 6.97 3.14
C ARG A 27 4.49 7.83 3.55
N ALA A 28 4.49 8.21 4.83
CA ALA A 28 3.57 9.19 5.36
C ALA A 28 3.74 10.57 4.68
N PRO A 29 2.74 11.46 4.81
CA PRO A 29 2.87 12.84 4.37
C PRO A 29 4.08 13.57 5.00
N ARG A 30 4.55 14.63 4.32
CA ARG A 30 5.68 15.45 4.80
C ARG A 30 5.47 16.04 6.19
N HIS A 31 4.25 16.47 6.50
CA HIS A 31 3.90 17.04 7.79
C HIS A 31 2.63 16.35 8.29
N PRO A 32 2.57 15.95 9.58
CA PRO A 32 3.58 16.06 10.63
C PRO A 32 4.70 14.99 10.61
N TRP A 33 4.62 13.96 9.77
CA TRP A 33 5.44 12.74 9.90
C TRP A 33 6.75 12.70 9.12
N ALA A 34 7.16 13.79 8.47
CA ALA A 34 8.46 13.92 7.79
C ALA A 34 8.81 12.75 6.84
N PHE A 35 7.84 12.26 6.06
CA PHE A 35 8.02 11.11 5.15
C PHE A 35 8.46 9.81 5.83
N LYS A 36 8.07 9.62 7.10
CA LYS A 36 8.27 8.36 7.83
C LYS A 36 7.74 7.18 7.02
N VAL A 37 8.51 6.10 6.99
CA VAL A 37 8.09 4.83 6.39
C VAL A 37 7.00 4.23 7.27
N ILE A 38 5.84 3.97 6.68
CA ILE A 38 4.67 3.45 7.38
C ILE A 38 4.31 2.03 6.97
N GLY A 39 4.80 1.57 5.82
CA GLY A 39 4.57 0.21 5.36
C GLY A 39 5.14 -0.04 3.98
N GLU A 40 4.75 -1.16 3.39
CA GLU A 40 5.17 -1.57 2.07
C GLU A 40 3.98 -2.16 1.31
N THR A 41 4.00 -2.04 -0.02
CA THR A 41 2.98 -2.63 -0.88
C THR A 41 3.60 -3.17 -2.15
N ILE A 42 2.94 -4.15 -2.74
CA ILE A 42 3.38 -4.79 -3.97
C ILE A 42 2.46 -4.38 -5.13
N ALA A 43 3.06 -3.98 -6.24
CA ALA A 43 2.36 -3.65 -7.47
C ALA A 43 3.18 -4.02 -8.70
N GLU A 44 2.50 -4.22 -9.83
CA GLU A 44 3.16 -4.45 -11.12
C GLU A 44 3.66 -3.13 -11.73
N ASP A 45 2.91 -2.05 -11.52
CA ASP A 45 3.19 -0.71 -12.05
C ASP A 45 2.85 0.35 -10.98
N GLU A 46 3.55 1.48 -11.03
CA GLU A 46 3.32 2.66 -10.17
C GLU A 46 1.90 3.20 -10.34
N ALA A 47 1.36 3.17 -11.56
CA ALA A 47 -0.01 3.62 -11.84
C ALA A 47 -1.07 2.83 -11.05
N MET A 48 -0.79 1.57 -10.69
CA MET A 48 -1.70 0.75 -9.89
C MET A 48 -1.71 1.11 -8.40
N LEU A 49 -0.75 1.90 -7.94
CA LEU A 49 -0.66 2.36 -6.55
C LEU A 49 -1.47 3.62 -6.32
N ILE A 50 -1.55 4.50 -7.32
CA ILE A 50 -2.27 5.77 -7.22
C ILE A 50 -3.74 5.52 -6.85
N GLY A 51 -4.20 6.19 -5.81
CA GLY A 51 -5.56 6.07 -5.30
C GLY A 51 -5.78 4.91 -4.33
N ARG A 52 -4.78 4.05 -4.05
CA ARG A 52 -4.92 3.03 -3.00
C ARG A 52 -4.97 3.68 -1.62
N ASN A 53 -5.87 3.16 -0.80
CA ASN A 53 -5.95 3.51 0.61
C ASN A 53 -4.98 2.65 1.43
N TYR A 54 -4.32 3.28 2.39
CA TYR A 54 -3.49 2.61 3.38
C TYR A 54 -3.95 3.04 4.78
N GLU A 55 -4.20 2.06 5.65
CA GLU A 55 -4.67 2.31 7.01
C GLU A 55 -3.62 1.80 8.00
N ILE A 56 -3.37 2.55 9.05
CA ILE A 56 -2.46 2.19 10.14
C ILE A 56 -2.97 2.79 11.45
N LEU A 57 -2.63 2.17 12.57
CA LEU A 57 -2.97 2.74 13.86
C LEU A 57 -2.07 3.94 14.19
N GLN A 58 -2.62 4.95 14.86
CA GLN A 58 -1.87 6.16 15.19
C GLN A 58 -0.71 5.87 16.15
N ASN A 59 -0.86 4.90 17.06
CA ASN A 59 0.22 4.50 17.96
C ASN A 59 1.44 3.92 17.22
N GLU A 60 1.24 3.20 16.11
CA GLU A 60 2.34 2.69 15.28
C GLU A 60 3.05 3.83 14.51
N LEU A 61 2.29 4.88 14.21
CA LEU A 61 2.79 6.03 13.49
C LEU A 61 3.58 7.01 14.37
N ASP A 62 3.07 7.35 15.55
CA ASP A 62 3.65 8.38 16.43
C ASP A 62 4.35 7.80 17.67
N GLY A 63 4.10 6.54 18.02
CA GLY A 63 4.55 5.92 19.27
C GLY A 63 3.73 6.28 20.50
N ASP A 64 2.61 7.01 20.34
CA ASP A 64 1.73 7.41 21.44
C ASP A 64 0.68 6.33 21.73
N PHE A 65 0.88 5.60 22.82
CA PHE A 65 -0.03 4.55 23.29
C PHE A 65 -1.39 5.08 23.80
N SER A 66 -1.52 6.38 24.06
CA SER A 66 -2.82 6.97 24.41
C SER A 66 -3.80 6.92 23.24
N LYS A 67 -3.31 6.75 22.00
CA LYS A 67 -4.10 6.79 20.76
C LYS A 67 -4.19 5.44 20.05
N MET A 68 -4.13 4.34 20.79
CA MET A 68 -4.27 2.99 20.23
C MET A 68 -5.62 2.73 19.54
N HIS A 69 -6.66 3.48 19.91
CA HIS A 69 -8.00 3.38 19.33
C HIS A 69 -8.20 4.28 18.10
N VAL A 70 -7.17 4.98 17.62
CA VAL A 70 -7.27 5.87 16.46
C VAL A 70 -6.64 5.19 15.24
N LYS A 71 -7.45 4.92 14.23
CA LYS A 71 -7.01 4.40 12.93
C LYS A 71 -6.88 5.56 11.95
N VAL A 72 -5.70 5.77 11.41
CA VAL A 72 -5.40 6.82 10.44
C VAL A 72 -5.46 6.27 9.03
N GLN A 73 -6.09 7.02 8.13
CA GLN A 73 -6.25 6.65 6.72
C GLN A 73 -5.43 7.56 5.82
N PHE A 74 -4.70 6.94 4.92
CA PHE A 74 -3.86 7.58 3.92
C PHE A 74 -4.29 7.15 2.52
N ARG A 75 -4.05 8.01 1.53
CA ARG A 75 -4.21 7.68 0.10
C ARG A 75 -2.91 7.93 -0.64
N ILE A 76 -2.48 6.98 -1.46
CA ILE A 76 -1.30 7.15 -2.31
C ILE A 76 -1.64 8.13 -3.44
N THR A 77 -0.85 9.20 -3.57
CA THR A 77 -1.05 10.26 -4.58
C THR A 77 0.02 10.25 -5.66
N SER A 78 1.23 9.80 -5.33
CA SER A 78 2.36 9.78 -6.26
C SER A 78 3.37 8.71 -5.86
N VAL A 79 4.21 8.32 -6.82
CA VAL A 79 5.32 7.39 -6.60
C VAL A 79 6.59 8.03 -7.13
N VAL A 80 7.68 7.98 -6.35
CA VAL A 80 8.98 8.55 -6.73
C VAL A 80 10.06 7.54 -6.36
N GLY A 81 10.73 6.96 -7.36
CA GLY A 81 11.89 6.08 -7.11
C GLY A 81 11.57 4.84 -6.26
N GLY A 82 10.35 4.30 -6.36
CA GLY A 82 9.89 3.18 -5.54
C GLY A 82 9.21 3.58 -4.22
N ASP A 83 9.23 4.87 -3.88
CA ASP A 83 8.52 5.40 -2.70
C ASP A 83 7.12 5.89 -3.09
N ALA A 84 6.10 5.24 -2.53
CA ALA A 84 4.71 5.68 -2.64
C ALA A 84 4.43 6.78 -1.60
N LEU A 85 4.26 8.00 -2.08
CA LEU A 85 3.91 9.16 -1.26
C LEU A 85 2.41 9.19 -1.03
N THR A 86 2.03 9.45 0.22
CA THR A 86 0.63 9.49 0.64
C THR A 86 0.19 10.88 1.09
N GLU A 87 -1.12 11.09 1.02
CA GLU A 87 -1.82 12.19 1.68
C GLU A 87 -2.74 11.63 2.78
N TYR A 88 -2.96 12.42 3.82
CA TYR A 88 -3.92 12.09 4.86
C TYR A 88 -5.34 12.33 4.33
N ILE A 89 -6.23 11.34 4.48
CA ILE A 89 -7.62 11.43 4.03
C ILE A 89 -8.64 11.38 5.17
N GLY A 90 -8.23 10.98 6.38
CA GLY A 90 -9.14 10.89 7.52
C GLY A 90 -8.61 10.01 8.65
N HIS A 91 -9.38 9.95 9.73
CA HIS A 91 -9.18 8.98 10.80
C HIS A 91 -10.53 8.45 11.28
N GLU A 92 -10.50 7.24 11.83
CA GLU A 92 -11.65 6.57 12.43
C GLU A 92 -11.29 6.18 13.86
N MET A 93 -12.22 6.38 14.79
CA MET A 93 -12.08 5.82 16.14
C MET A 93 -12.60 4.39 16.15
N LEU A 94 -11.74 3.46 16.55
CA LEU A 94 -12.12 2.09 16.84
C LEU A 94 -13.09 2.11 18.02
N LYS A 95 -14.29 1.57 17.79
CA LYS A 95 -15.27 1.36 18.85
C LYS A 95 -14.96 0.02 19.52
N ASP A 96 -15.05 0.03 20.84
CA ASP A 96 -14.92 -1.14 21.72
C ASP A 96 -16.07 -2.15 21.49
#